data_AF-A0A2B6GX95-F1
#
_entry.id   AF-A0A2B6GX95-F1
#
_cell.length_a   1.000
_cell.length_b   1.000
_cell.length_c   1.000
_cell.angle_alpha   90.00
_cell.angle_beta   90.00
_cell.angle_gamma   90.00
#
_symmetry.space_group_name_H-M   'P 1'
#
loop_
_entity.id
_entity.type
_entity.pdbx_description
1 polymer ?
#
loop_
_entity_poly.entity_id
_entity_poly.type
_entity_poly.pdbx_seq_one_letter_code
_entity_poly.pdbx_strand_id
1 'polypeptide(L)'
;MRLADFIKLDKNEVIHFDIKNLSPSFEVQKELHPVKKFILYKKDYQERILNRVKEKFDCDRCDLVLEIYSKIYVNKNLNNVDLDTMNSFYQTYRLLLLSSDKSFWENDFNTFCNNRGVKPKSIKKNALKLLRYEWLLSEKVFNHYENINNHPDVMRFATVTHTIGNMTLLPKGFNVGRAIATRDYWDLTLMSLQSFLGRSFDTFVTDYYMQDFIDDKLELWKGHCFEYPLPNSFNKVKARKLSEIQKNQIVQCRIFEFMVNANNKIEKRSERLYKALLVK
;
A
#
# COMPACT_ATOMS: atom_id res chain seq x y z
N MET A 1 12.75 -9.73 -14.54
CA MET A 1 11.87 -10.00 -15.71
C MET A 1 11.95 -8.79 -16.61
N ARG A 2 12.12 -8.98 -17.93
CA ARG A 2 12.13 -7.87 -18.90
C ARG A 2 10.72 -7.57 -19.37
N LEU A 3 10.46 -6.37 -19.86
CA LEU A 3 9.14 -5.99 -20.38
C LEU A 3 8.68 -6.90 -21.51
N ALA A 4 9.60 -7.32 -22.40
CA ALA A 4 9.29 -8.20 -23.53
C ALA A 4 8.77 -9.58 -23.11
N ASP A 5 9.11 -10.04 -21.90
CA ASP A 5 8.63 -11.30 -21.34
C ASP A 5 7.32 -11.06 -20.58
N PHE A 6 7.22 -9.94 -19.85
CA PHE A 6 6.02 -9.53 -19.13
C PHE A 6 4.80 -9.34 -20.04
N ILE A 7 4.94 -8.70 -21.20
CA ILE A 7 3.82 -8.46 -22.13
C ILE A 7 3.31 -9.73 -22.83
N LYS A 8 4.06 -10.84 -22.76
CA LYS A 8 3.66 -12.14 -23.31
C LYS A 8 2.83 -12.97 -22.34
N LEU A 9 2.81 -12.59 -21.06
CA LEU A 9 1.91 -13.17 -20.07
C LEU A 9 0.47 -12.95 -20.50
N ASP A 10 -0.43 -13.84 -20.09
CA ASP A 10 -1.84 -13.62 -20.36
C ASP A 10 -2.38 -12.39 -19.61
N LYS A 11 -3.54 -11.88 -20.04
CA LYS A 11 -4.16 -10.69 -19.46
C LYS A 11 -4.28 -10.80 -17.92
N ASN A 12 -4.72 -11.94 -17.41
CA ASN A 12 -4.95 -12.13 -15.98
C ASN A 12 -3.64 -12.17 -15.21
N GLU A 13 -2.61 -12.81 -15.76
CA GLU A 13 -1.26 -12.81 -15.20
C GLU A 13 -0.70 -11.40 -15.10
N VAL A 14 -0.83 -10.57 -16.15
CA VAL A 14 -0.35 -9.17 -16.13
C VAL A 14 -1.07 -8.33 -15.07
N ILE A 15 -2.40 -8.44 -15.00
CA ILE A 15 -3.22 -7.65 -14.08
C ILE A 15 -2.87 -7.96 -12.62
N HIS A 16 -2.62 -9.23 -12.32
CA HIS A 16 -2.36 -9.69 -10.96
C HIS A 16 -0.86 -9.95 -10.70
N PHE A 17 0.02 -9.52 -11.60
CA PHE A 17 1.45 -9.73 -11.43
C PHE A 17 1.95 -8.94 -10.23
N ASP A 18 2.22 -9.65 -9.15
CA ASP A 18 2.79 -9.08 -7.95
C ASP A 18 4.29 -8.84 -8.14
N ILE A 19 4.69 -7.57 -8.26
CA ILE A 19 6.09 -7.19 -8.49
C ILE A 19 7.00 -7.61 -7.34
N LYS A 20 6.46 -7.91 -6.15
CA LYS A 20 7.23 -8.53 -5.06
C LYS A 20 7.87 -9.86 -5.48
N ASN A 21 7.33 -10.55 -6.48
CA ASN A 21 7.93 -11.77 -7.05
C ASN A 21 9.28 -11.53 -7.75
N LEU A 22 9.64 -10.27 -8.03
CA LEU A 22 10.94 -9.90 -8.56
C LEU A 22 11.95 -9.53 -7.46
N SER A 23 11.56 -9.59 -6.18
CA SER A 23 12.46 -9.32 -5.06
C SER A 23 13.68 -10.24 -5.10
N PRO A 24 14.89 -9.75 -4.82
CA PRO A 24 16.09 -10.60 -4.72
C PRO A 24 16.05 -11.54 -3.51
N SER A 25 15.08 -11.41 -2.61
CA SER A 25 14.91 -12.30 -1.47
C SER A 25 14.18 -13.58 -1.85
N PHE A 26 14.86 -14.72 -1.71
CA PHE A 26 14.27 -16.04 -1.90
C PHE A 26 13.03 -16.26 -1.00
N GLU A 27 13.05 -15.73 0.23
CA GLU A 27 11.90 -15.81 1.15
C GLU A 27 10.67 -15.09 0.60
N VAL A 28 10.86 -13.91 0.02
CA VAL A 28 9.78 -13.12 -0.58
C VAL A 28 9.21 -13.83 -1.81
N GLN A 29 10.07 -14.37 -2.68
CA GLN A 29 9.64 -15.03 -3.91
C GLN A 29 8.81 -16.29 -3.63
N LYS A 30 9.28 -17.15 -2.71
CA LYS A 30 8.66 -18.46 -2.44
C LYS A 30 7.38 -18.38 -1.61
N GLU A 31 7.18 -17.31 -0.84
CA GLU A 31 6.00 -17.16 0.00
C GLU A 31 4.74 -17.10 -0.89
N LEU A 32 3.69 -17.83 -0.52
CA LEU A 32 2.46 -17.88 -1.30
C LEU A 32 1.35 -17.06 -0.64
N HIS A 33 1.38 -16.91 0.68
CA HIS A 33 0.40 -16.14 1.42
C HIS A 33 0.63 -14.64 1.19
N PRO A 34 -0.31 -13.89 0.57
CA PRO A 34 -0.07 -12.51 0.15
C PRO A 34 0.32 -11.54 1.28
N VAL A 35 -0.34 -11.66 2.43
CA VAL A 35 -0.02 -10.84 3.62
C VAL A 35 1.39 -11.13 4.14
N LYS A 36 1.79 -12.40 4.31
CA LYS A 36 3.16 -12.77 4.70
C LYS A 36 4.18 -12.28 3.68
N LYS A 37 3.92 -12.47 2.38
CA LYS A 37 4.79 -12.00 1.30
C LYS A 37 5.04 -10.50 1.39
N PHE A 38 3.98 -9.72 1.64
CA PHE A 38 4.10 -8.28 1.82
C PHE A 38 4.97 -7.92 3.04
N ILE A 39 4.75 -8.58 4.18
CA ILE A 39 5.51 -8.32 5.41
C ILE A 39 6.98 -8.71 5.22
N LEU A 40 7.27 -9.85 4.58
CA LEU A 40 8.62 -10.29 4.20
C LEU A 40 9.30 -9.27 3.27
N TYR A 41 8.59 -8.76 2.27
CA TYR A 41 9.11 -7.70 1.40
C TYR A 41 9.54 -6.46 2.20
N LYS A 42 8.69 -6.01 3.14
CA LYS A 42 9.04 -4.87 4.00
C LYS A 42 10.19 -5.19 4.96
N LYS A 43 10.28 -6.42 5.47
CA LYS A 43 11.37 -6.92 6.32
C LYS A 43 12.70 -6.85 5.57
N ASP A 44 12.80 -7.51 4.41
CA ASP A 44 14.01 -7.55 3.56
C ASP A 44 14.46 -6.13 3.19
N TYR A 45 13.53 -5.25 2.82
CA TYR A 45 13.85 -3.85 2.52
C TYR A 45 14.49 -3.12 3.73
N GLN A 46 13.98 -3.32 4.95
CA GLN A 46 14.60 -2.72 6.15
C GLN A 46 15.95 -3.35 6.51
N GLU A 47 16.09 -4.67 6.37
CA GLU A 47 17.38 -5.36 6.61
C GLU A 47 18.47 -4.82 5.69
N ARG A 48 18.17 -4.70 4.39
CA ARG A 48 19.11 -4.13 3.40
C ARG A 48 19.51 -2.70 3.73
N ILE A 49 18.56 -1.87 4.18
CA ILE A 49 18.86 -0.49 4.62
C ILE A 49 19.82 -0.50 5.82
N LEU A 50 19.55 -1.32 6.83
CA LEU A 50 20.35 -1.36 8.05
C LEU A 50 21.76 -1.91 7.79
N ASN A 51 21.87 -2.90 6.91
CA ASN A 51 23.12 -3.51 6.49
C ASN A 51 23.85 -2.72 5.40
N ARG A 52 23.33 -1.54 5.01
CA ARG A 52 23.90 -0.67 3.97
C ARG A 52 24.16 -1.39 2.64
N VAL A 53 23.30 -2.36 2.31
CA VAL A 53 23.35 -3.05 1.02
C VAL A 53 23.06 -2.01 -0.07
N LYS A 54 23.94 -1.96 -1.10
CA LYS A 54 23.81 -1.01 -2.22
C LYS A 54 22.54 -1.29 -3.03
N GLU A 55 22.29 -2.56 -3.31
CA GLU A 55 21.09 -3.01 -4.01
C GLU A 55 19.87 -2.99 -3.08
N LYS A 56 18.99 -2.03 -3.31
CA LYS A 56 17.69 -1.92 -2.66
C LYS A 56 16.63 -2.24 -3.71
N PHE A 57 15.88 -3.30 -3.48
CA PHE A 57 14.74 -3.62 -4.32
C PHE A 57 13.52 -2.85 -3.83
N ASP A 58 12.99 -1.98 -4.69
CA ASP A 58 11.74 -1.25 -4.46
C ASP A 58 10.79 -1.55 -5.62
N CYS A 59 9.57 -1.99 -5.29
CA CYS A 59 8.62 -2.47 -6.28
C CYS A 59 8.23 -1.37 -7.27
N ASP A 60 8.15 -0.12 -6.84
CA ASP A 60 7.75 1.01 -7.70
C ASP A 60 8.90 1.56 -8.55
N ARG A 61 10.12 1.02 -8.41
CA ARG A 61 11.35 1.50 -9.09
C ARG A 61 12.19 0.39 -9.72
N CYS A 62 11.75 -0.87 -9.69
CA CYS A 62 12.52 -1.95 -10.28
C CYS A 62 12.53 -1.87 -11.81
N ASP A 63 13.49 -2.54 -12.45
CA ASP A 63 13.74 -2.43 -13.90
C ASP A 63 12.47 -2.64 -14.74
N LEU A 64 11.67 -3.66 -14.42
CA LEU A 64 10.41 -3.92 -15.13
C LEU A 64 9.46 -2.72 -15.05
N VAL A 65 9.34 -2.09 -13.89
CA VAL A 65 8.44 -0.94 -13.69
C VAL A 65 8.95 0.30 -14.42
N LEU A 66 10.26 0.51 -14.44
CA LEU A 66 10.88 1.58 -15.22
C LEU A 66 10.63 1.36 -16.73
N GLU A 67 10.79 0.13 -17.23
CA GLU A 67 10.47 -0.21 -18.62
C GLU A 67 8.98 0.00 -18.94
N ILE A 68 8.08 -0.43 -18.05
CA ILE A 68 6.63 -0.18 -18.16
C ILE A 68 6.35 1.33 -18.26
N TYR A 69 6.96 2.14 -17.38
CA TYR A 69 6.77 3.59 -17.40
C TYR A 69 7.32 4.24 -18.66
N SER A 70 8.51 3.84 -19.11
CA SER A 70 9.07 4.34 -20.37
C SER A 70 8.18 4.01 -21.57
N LYS A 71 7.52 2.85 -21.58
CA LYS A 71 6.59 2.46 -22.65
C LYS A 71 5.25 3.19 -22.58
N ILE A 72 4.64 3.27 -21.40
CA ILE A 72 3.30 3.88 -21.25
C ILE A 72 3.38 5.41 -21.31
N TYR A 73 4.43 6.00 -20.74
CA TYR A 73 4.59 7.44 -20.53
C TYR A 73 5.78 8.01 -21.34
N VAL A 74 5.91 7.62 -22.60
CA VAL A 74 7.04 7.96 -23.52
C VAL A 74 7.47 9.43 -23.48
N ASN A 75 6.52 10.36 -23.31
CA ASN A 75 6.79 11.80 -23.32
C ASN A 75 7.16 12.38 -21.94
N LYS A 76 7.35 11.55 -20.91
CA LYS A 76 7.68 12.00 -19.55
C LYS A 76 9.13 11.65 -19.22
N ASN A 77 9.87 12.65 -18.74
CA ASN A 77 11.19 12.43 -18.18
C ASN A 77 11.04 11.87 -16.75
N LEU A 78 11.40 10.60 -16.55
CA LEU A 78 11.27 9.92 -15.25
C LEU A 78 12.08 10.59 -14.13
N ASN A 79 13.10 11.39 -14.45
CA ASN A 79 13.84 12.17 -13.45
C ASN A 79 13.02 13.33 -12.86
N ASN A 80 11.99 13.80 -13.57
CA ASN A 80 11.14 14.94 -13.20
C ASN A 80 9.84 14.51 -12.52
N VAL A 81 9.71 13.24 -12.15
CA VAL A 81 8.54 12.68 -11.47
C VAL A 81 8.99 11.87 -10.25
N ASP A 82 8.05 11.64 -9.36
CA ASP A 82 8.18 10.68 -8.27
C ASP A 82 7.38 9.42 -8.60
N LEU A 83 8.04 8.26 -8.49
CA LEU A 83 7.44 6.95 -8.63
C LEU A 83 6.85 6.59 -7.27
N ASP A 84 5.61 6.09 -7.26
CA ASP A 84 4.86 5.86 -6.02
C ASP A 84 3.85 4.72 -6.16
N THR A 85 3.44 4.19 -5.00
CA THR A 85 2.30 3.27 -4.87
C THR A 85 1.14 4.03 -4.26
N MET A 86 0.00 4.07 -4.97
CA MET A 86 -1.14 4.93 -4.64
C MET A 86 -1.75 4.61 -3.27
N ASN A 87 -2.21 3.36 -3.10
CA ASN A 87 -2.80 2.90 -1.85
C ASN A 87 -1.85 1.93 -1.13
N SER A 88 -1.51 2.27 0.13
CA SER A 88 -0.52 1.51 0.92
C SER A 88 -1.15 0.40 1.75
N PHE A 89 -0.85 -0.87 1.44
CA PHE A 89 -1.33 -2.02 2.23
C PHE A 89 -0.98 -1.90 3.72
N TYR A 90 0.28 -1.66 4.06
CA TYR A 90 0.74 -1.72 5.45
C TYR A 90 0.05 -0.70 6.34
N GLN A 91 -0.21 0.50 5.81
CA GLN A 91 -0.86 1.56 6.57
C GLN A 91 -2.29 1.15 6.96
N THR A 92 -3.04 0.60 6.01
CA THR A 92 -4.42 0.12 6.20
C THR A 92 -4.45 -1.13 7.07
N TYR A 93 -3.60 -2.12 6.78
CA TYR A 93 -3.45 -3.36 7.53
C TYR A 93 -3.11 -3.09 9.01
N ARG A 94 -2.15 -2.20 9.28
CA ARG A 94 -1.79 -1.84 10.66
C ARG A 94 -2.98 -1.25 11.44
N LEU A 95 -3.79 -0.41 10.80
CA LEU A 95 -4.98 0.15 11.45
C LEU A 95 -6.01 -0.94 11.77
N LEU A 96 -6.14 -1.94 10.89
CA LEU A 96 -7.02 -3.09 11.09
C LEU A 96 -6.56 -3.95 12.28
N LEU A 97 -5.26 -4.21 12.40
CA LEU A 97 -4.71 -4.95 13.55
C LEU A 97 -4.92 -4.19 14.87
N LEU A 98 -4.68 -2.87 14.87
CA LEU A 98 -4.87 -2.02 16.04
C LEU A 98 -6.33 -1.93 16.48
N SER A 99 -7.27 -1.87 15.53
CA SER A 99 -8.69 -1.88 15.87
C SER A 99 -9.20 -3.27 16.26
N SER A 100 -8.45 -4.34 15.97
CA SER A 100 -8.76 -5.69 16.43
C SER A 100 -8.33 -5.90 17.88
N ASP A 101 -7.03 -5.70 18.17
CA ASP A 101 -6.48 -5.85 19.52
C ASP A 101 -5.25 -4.97 19.73
N LYS A 102 -5.51 -3.72 20.13
CA LYS A 102 -4.46 -2.76 20.47
C LYS A 102 -3.59 -3.24 21.65
N SER A 103 -4.20 -3.90 22.63
CA SER A 103 -3.47 -4.36 23.84
C SER A 103 -2.44 -5.41 23.45
N PHE A 104 -2.84 -6.40 22.66
CA PHE A 104 -1.93 -7.40 22.13
C PHE A 104 -0.84 -6.78 21.22
N TRP A 105 -1.23 -5.89 20.30
CA TRP A 105 -0.28 -5.17 19.43
C TRP A 105 0.86 -4.47 20.17
N GLU A 106 0.55 -3.84 21.31
CA GLU A 106 1.50 -3.09 22.12
C GLU A 106 2.28 -4.01 23.07
N ASN A 107 1.56 -4.82 23.86
CA ASN A 107 2.15 -5.60 24.94
C ASN A 107 2.99 -6.77 24.41
N ASP A 108 2.48 -7.51 23.43
CA ASP A 108 3.20 -8.67 22.89
C ASP A 108 4.48 -8.25 22.15
N PHE A 109 4.41 -7.15 21.40
CA PHE A 109 5.60 -6.60 20.76
C PHE A 109 6.63 -6.07 21.74
N ASN A 110 6.20 -5.44 22.84
CA ASN A 110 7.11 -5.00 23.90
C ASN A 110 7.80 -6.22 24.53
N THR A 111 7.07 -7.29 24.81
CA THR A 111 7.63 -8.57 25.28
C THR A 111 8.62 -9.15 24.29
N PHE A 112 8.27 -9.20 23.00
CA PHE A 112 9.16 -9.64 21.92
C PHE A 112 10.47 -8.85 21.88
N CYS A 113 10.42 -7.52 22.00
CA CYS A 113 11.60 -6.68 22.05
C CYS A 113 12.43 -6.91 23.32
N ASN A 114 11.77 -6.98 24.48
CA ASN A 114 12.42 -7.18 25.78
C ASN A 114 13.15 -8.53 25.83
N ASN A 115 12.56 -9.60 25.28
CA ASN A 115 13.18 -10.92 25.18
C ASN A 115 14.45 -10.94 24.33
N ARG A 116 14.65 -9.91 23.49
CA ARG A 116 15.87 -9.70 22.68
C ARG A 116 16.82 -8.67 23.30
N GLY A 117 16.56 -8.24 24.53
CA GLY A 117 17.35 -7.22 25.22
C GLY A 117 17.18 -5.82 24.63
N VAL A 118 16.12 -5.57 23.86
CA VAL A 118 15.90 -4.31 23.15
C VAL A 118 14.76 -3.52 23.78
N LYS A 119 15.01 -2.25 24.12
CA LYS A 119 13.94 -1.32 24.53
C LYS A 119 13.44 -0.57 23.29
N PRO A 120 12.16 -0.70 22.88
CA PRO A 120 11.64 -0.07 21.65
C PRO A 120 11.87 1.44 21.55
N LYS A 121 11.82 2.15 22.68
CA LYS A 121 11.98 3.60 22.75
C LYS A 121 13.43 4.08 22.54
N SER A 122 14.43 3.19 22.65
CA SER A 122 15.84 3.56 22.58
C SER A 122 16.53 3.23 21.25
N ILE A 123 15.84 2.59 20.31
CA ILE A 123 16.42 2.18 19.03
C ILE A 123 15.98 3.08 17.87
N LYS A 124 16.79 3.09 16.80
CA LYS A 124 16.47 3.83 15.58
C LYS A 124 15.18 3.30 14.93
N LYS A 125 14.41 4.21 14.32
CA LYS A 125 13.12 3.91 13.67
C LYS A 125 13.17 2.75 12.68
N ASN A 126 14.21 2.64 11.86
CA ASN A 126 14.33 1.55 10.87
C ASN A 126 14.59 0.19 11.53
N ALA A 127 15.40 0.15 12.60
CA ALA A 127 15.59 -1.07 13.40
C ALA A 127 14.29 -1.48 14.10
N LEU A 128 13.52 -0.52 14.61
CA LEU A 128 12.21 -0.79 15.20
C LEU A 128 11.21 -1.34 14.17
N LYS A 129 11.23 -0.82 12.93
CA LYS A 129 10.43 -1.35 11.83
C LYS A 129 10.81 -2.80 11.50
N LEU A 130 12.11 -3.10 11.41
CA LEU A 130 12.57 -4.47 11.19
C LEU A 130 12.03 -5.42 12.26
N LEU A 131 12.23 -5.11 13.54
CA LEU A 131 11.70 -5.91 14.64
C LEU A 131 10.17 -6.07 14.56
N ARG A 132 9.45 -5.02 14.12
CA ARG A 132 8.00 -5.10 13.94
C ARG A 132 7.60 -6.08 12.86
N TYR A 133 8.33 -6.11 11.74
CA TYR A 133 8.06 -7.07 10.66
C TYR A 133 8.39 -8.50 11.07
N GLU A 134 9.51 -8.71 11.77
CA GLU A 134 9.85 -10.03 12.33
C GLU A 134 8.81 -10.51 13.35
N TRP A 135 8.33 -9.63 14.22
CA TRP A 135 7.25 -9.93 15.16
C TRP A 135 5.96 -10.33 14.44
N LEU A 136 5.54 -9.56 13.43
CA LEU A 136 4.35 -9.87 12.62
C LEU A 136 4.47 -11.21 11.86
N LEU A 137 5.68 -11.62 11.52
CA LEU A 137 5.95 -12.90 10.84
C LEU A 137 6.06 -14.09 11.79
N SER A 138 6.15 -13.86 13.11
CA SER A 138 6.15 -14.96 14.06
C SER A 138 4.81 -15.70 14.02
N GLU A 139 4.87 -17.03 14.10
CA GLU A 139 3.69 -17.88 14.01
C GLU A 139 2.61 -17.51 15.03
N LYS A 140 3.02 -17.25 16.29
CA LYS A 140 2.13 -16.78 17.36
C LYS A 140 1.31 -15.55 16.94
N VAL A 141 1.98 -14.52 16.40
CA VAL A 141 1.33 -13.25 16.07
C VAL A 141 0.52 -13.37 14.80
N PHE A 142 1.03 -14.10 13.82
CA PHE A 142 0.32 -14.35 12.58
C PHE A 142 -0.99 -15.12 12.82
N ASN A 143 -0.97 -16.11 13.71
CA ASN A 143 -2.14 -16.89 14.10
C ASN A 143 -3.11 -16.08 14.99
N HIS A 144 -2.60 -15.21 15.87
CA HIS A 144 -3.47 -14.32 16.66
C HIS A 144 -4.35 -13.43 15.76
N TYR A 145 -3.85 -13.02 14.61
CA TYR A 145 -4.59 -12.23 13.63
C TYR A 145 -5.10 -13.05 12.43
N GLU A 146 -5.29 -14.37 12.56
CA GLU A 146 -5.65 -15.25 11.44
C GLU A 146 -6.91 -14.78 10.69
N ASN A 147 -7.94 -14.32 11.40
CA ASN A 147 -9.19 -13.84 10.80
C ASN A 147 -8.96 -12.63 9.88
N ILE A 148 -7.99 -11.79 10.20
CA ILE A 148 -7.63 -10.63 9.37
C ILE A 148 -6.68 -11.06 8.26
N ASN A 149 -5.66 -11.86 8.59
CA ASN A 149 -4.63 -12.29 7.66
C ASN A 149 -5.21 -13.13 6.51
N ASN A 150 -6.20 -13.96 6.80
CA ASN A 150 -6.88 -14.83 5.85
C ASN A 150 -8.17 -14.21 5.27
N HIS A 151 -8.51 -12.97 5.63
CA HIS A 151 -9.71 -12.32 5.07
C HIS A 151 -9.52 -12.10 3.56
N PRO A 152 -10.49 -12.49 2.69
CA PRO A 152 -10.34 -12.40 1.24
C PRO A 152 -9.93 -11.01 0.74
N ASP A 153 -10.59 -9.95 1.22
CA ASP A 153 -10.26 -8.58 0.79
C ASP A 153 -8.89 -8.10 1.27
N VAL A 154 -8.40 -8.60 2.41
CA VAL A 154 -7.06 -8.26 2.92
C VAL A 154 -6.00 -8.97 2.09
N MET A 155 -6.19 -10.26 1.79
CA MET A 155 -5.30 -11.00 0.90
C MET A 155 -5.28 -10.42 -0.51
N ARG A 156 -6.45 -10.07 -1.05
CA ARG A 156 -6.58 -9.41 -2.35
C ARG A 156 -5.85 -8.06 -2.35
N PHE A 157 -6.04 -7.24 -1.32
CA PHE A 157 -5.35 -5.95 -1.23
C PHE A 157 -3.83 -6.08 -1.13
N ALA A 158 -3.33 -7.03 -0.33
CA ALA A 158 -1.89 -7.34 -0.27
C ALA A 158 -1.32 -7.76 -1.63
N THR A 159 -2.09 -8.52 -2.41
CA THR A 159 -1.74 -8.99 -3.75
C THR A 159 -1.66 -7.81 -4.72
N VAL A 160 -2.73 -7.01 -4.81
CA VAL A 160 -2.82 -5.95 -5.83
C VAL A 160 -1.99 -4.70 -5.50
N THR A 161 -1.46 -4.58 -4.27
CA THR A 161 -0.73 -3.37 -3.85
C THR A 161 0.50 -3.05 -4.68
N HIS A 162 1.24 -4.04 -5.18
CA HIS A 162 2.37 -3.81 -6.09
C HIS A 162 2.10 -4.43 -7.46
N THR A 163 0.92 -4.15 -8.01
CA THR A 163 0.56 -4.41 -9.41
C THR A 163 0.61 -3.11 -10.21
N ILE A 164 0.62 -3.22 -11.54
CA ILE A 164 0.68 -2.07 -12.45
C ILE A 164 -0.42 -1.04 -12.19
N GLY A 165 -1.61 -1.48 -11.77
CA GLY A 165 -2.74 -0.61 -11.51
C GLY A 165 -2.65 0.19 -10.22
N ASN A 166 -1.81 -0.18 -9.25
CA ASN A 166 -1.64 0.58 -8.00
C ASN A 166 -0.39 1.47 -8.01
N MET A 167 0.48 1.34 -9.02
CA MET A 167 1.68 2.18 -9.13
C MET A 167 1.44 3.36 -10.06
N THR A 168 2.08 4.49 -9.77
CA THR A 168 1.90 5.72 -10.53
C THR A 168 3.14 6.59 -10.54
N LEU A 169 3.08 7.62 -11.38
CA LEU A 169 3.96 8.77 -11.40
C LEU A 169 3.25 9.98 -10.80
N LEU A 170 4.01 10.81 -10.10
CA LEU A 170 3.57 12.05 -9.48
C LEU A 170 4.50 13.21 -9.85
N PRO A 171 4.03 14.46 -9.82
CA PRO A 171 4.92 15.61 -9.92
C PRO A 171 6.03 15.55 -8.86
N LYS A 172 7.26 15.89 -9.27
CA LYS A 172 8.43 15.87 -8.37
C LYS A 172 8.18 16.68 -7.10
N GLY A 173 8.47 16.10 -5.94
CA GLY A 173 8.35 16.76 -4.63
C GLY A 173 6.93 16.73 -4.05
N PHE A 174 5.90 16.37 -4.83
CA PHE A 174 4.53 16.29 -4.34
C PHE A 174 4.38 15.21 -3.27
N ASN A 175 5.04 14.05 -3.45
CA ASN A 175 4.90 12.91 -2.55
C ASN A 175 5.31 13.23 -1.10
N VAL A 176 6.38 14.01 -0.92
CA VAL A 176 6.92 14.37 0.41
C VAL A 176 5.93 15.20 1.22
N GLY A 177 5.26 16.19 0.60
CA GLY A 177 4.29 17.04 1.28
C GLY A 177 2.96 16.33 1.59
N ARG A 178 2.60 15.35 0.76
CA ARG A 178 1.29 14.67 0.78
C ARG A 178 1.15 13.61 1.89
N ALA A 179 2.22 12.87 2.19
CA ALA A 179 2.15 11.68 3.04
C ALA A 179 1.57 11.93 4.45
N ILE A 180 1.76 13.15 4.99
CA ILE A 180 1.24 13.53 6.32
C ILE A 180 -0.27 13.77 6.29
N ALA A 181 -0.76 14.46 5.25
CA ALA A 181 -2.15 14.89 5.14
C ALA A 181 -3.10 13.77 4.68
N THR A 182 -2.64 12.94 3.74
CA THR A 182 -3.48 11.94 3.08
C THR A 182 -3.29 10.53 3.62
N ARG A 183 -2.18 10.25 4.33
CA ARG A 183 -1.83 8.93 4.87
C ARG A 183 -1.95 7.80 3.85
N ASP A 184 -1.58 8.08 2.61
CA ASP A 184 -1.58 7.14 1.48
C ASP A 184 -2.98 6.58 1.13
N TYR A 185 -4.04 7.35 1.42
CA TYR A 185 -5.37 7.13 0.84
C TYR A 185 -5.46 7.92 -0.48
N TRP A 186 -5.70 7.23 -1.57
CA TRP A 186 -5.55 7.82 -2.89
C TRP A 186 -6.64 8.82 -3.26
N ASP A 187 -7.91 8.62 -2.86
CA ASP A 187 -8.95 9.65 -3.06
C ASP A 187 -8.56 11.01 -2.45
N LEU A 188 -8.00 11.00 -1.22
CA LEU A 188 -7.54 12.23 -0.57
C LEU A 188 -6.34 12.83 -1.32
N THR A 189 -5.49 11.98 -1.89
CA THR A 189 -4.37 12.38 -2.75
C THR A 189 -4.87 13.07 -4.01
N LEU A 190 -5.88 12.51 -4.68
CA LEU A 190 -6.46 13.06 -5.90
C LEU A 190 -7.13 14.42 -5.66
N MET A 191 -7.83 14.60 -4.54
CA MET A 191 -8.35 15.93 -4.16
C MET A 191 -7.23 16.96 -3.99
N SER A 192 -6.13 16.58 -3.33
CA SER A 192 -4.98 17.46 -3.17
C SER A 192 -4.28 17.74 -4.50
N LEU A 193 -4.18 16.75 -5.39
CA LEU A 193 -3.64 16.91 -6.74
C LEU A 193 -4.51 17.80 -7.60
N GLN A 194 -5.83 17.68 -7.51
CA GLN A 194 -6.77 18.52 -8.26
C GLN A 194 -6.61 19.99 -7.89
N SER A 195 -6.52 20.28 -6.59
CA SER A 195 -6.23 21.63 -6.09
C SER A 195 -4.87 22.15 -6.57
N PHE A 196 -3.84 21.29 -6.54
CA PHE A 196 -2.47 21.66 -6.96
C PHE A 196 -2.33 21.89 -8.47
N LEU A 197 -2.94 21.04 -9.30
CA LEU A 197 -2.81 21.08 -10.77
C LEU A 197 -3.81 22.03 -11.43
N GLY A 198 -4.92 22.35 -10.77
CA GLY A 198 -6.00 23.16 -11.31
C GLY A 198 -6.49 22.61 -12.65
N ARG A 199 -6.46 23.45 -13.70
CA ARG A 199 -6.88 23.08 -15.07
C ARG A 199 -6.09 21.93 -15.69
N SER A 200 -4.90 21.61 -15.17
CA SER A 200 -4.07 20.51 -15.68
C SER A 200 -4.46 19.14 -15.10
N PHE A 201 -5.45 19.10 -14.19
CA PHE A 201 -5.89 17.86 -13.55
C PHE A 201 -6.51 16.87 -14.54
N ASP A 202 -7.34 17.32 -15.48
CA ASP A 202 -7.96 16.43 -16.47
C ASP A 202 -6.93 15.79 -17.40
N THR A 203 -5.88 16.55 -17.75
CA THR A 203 -4.71 16.02 -18.47
C THR A 203 -3.98 14.98 -17.64
N PHE A 204 -3.80 15.21 -16.33
CA PHE A 204 -3.23 14.20 -15.44
C PHE A 204 -4.09 12.93 -15.40
N VAL A 205 -5.41 13.05 -15.27
CA VAL A 205 -6.31 11.89 -15.24
C VAL A 205 -6.20 11.06 -16.52
N THR A 206 -6.11 11.74 -17.66
CA THR A 206 -5.98 11.10 -18.97
C THR A 206 -4.60 10.48 -19.17
N ASP A 207 -3.52 11.25 -18.97
CA ASP A 207 -2.14 10.83 -19.20
C ASP A 207 -1.71 9.68 -18.30
N TYR A 208 -2.21 9.64 -17.05
CA TYR A 208 -1.82 8.65 -16.03
C TYR A 208 -2.86 7.55 -15.78
N TYR A 209 -3.88 7.48 -16.65
CA TYR A 209 -4.91 6.44 -16.64
C TYR A 209 -5.66 6.35 -15.30
N MET A 210 -6.08 7.49 -14.75
CA MET A 210 -6.73 7.59 -13.43
C MET A 210 -8.26 7.59 -13.48
N GLN A 211 -8.86 7.32 -14.65
CA GLN A 211 -10.31 7.43 -14.84
C GLN A 211 -11.09 6.57 -13.83
N ASP A 212 -10.55 5.40 -13.49
CA ASP A 212 -11.19 4.47 -12.56
C ASP A 212 -11.22 4.99 -11.10
N PHE A 213 -10.47 6.06 -10.78
CA PHE A 213 -10.39 6.69 -9.46
C PHE A 213 -11.11 8.05 -9.35
N ILE A 214 -11.64 8.59 -10.45
CA ILE A 214 -12.36 9.88 -10.50
C ILE A 214 -13.87 9.67 -10.63
N ASP A 215 -14.35 8.44 -10.46
CA ASP A 215 -15.77 8.12 -10.50
C ASP A 215 -16.52 8.58 -9.23
N ASP A 216 -17.85 8.58 -9.29
CA ASP A 216 -18.71 8.96 -8.15
C ASP A 216 -18.54 8.04 -6.92
N LYS A 217 -17.88 6.89 -7.09
CA LYS A 217 -17.68 5.87 -6.07
C LYS A 217 -16.27 5.96 -5.51
N LEU A 218 -16.05 6.86 -4.55
CA LEU A 218 -14.80 6.93 -3.79
C LEU A 218 -14.36 5.54 -3.29
N GLU A 219 -13.05 5.30 -3.24
CA GLU A 219 -12.46 4.19 -2.50
C GLU A 219 -12.84 4.24 -1.03
N LEU A 220 -13.01 5.43 -0.49
CA LEU A 220 -13.42 5.66 0.89
C LEU A 220 -14.78 5.00 1.24
N TRP A 221 -15.04 4.86 2.54
CA TRP A 221 -16.25 4.19 3.06
C TRP A 221 -17.51 5.05 2.92
N LYS A 222 -18.69 4.41 2.94
CA LYS A 222 -19.98 5.11 2.88
C LYS A 222 -20.15 6.06 4.06
N GLY A 223 -20.53 7.30 3.75
CA GLY A 223 -20.65 8.36 4.75
C GLY A 223 -19.29 8.87 5.26
N HIS A 224 -18.25 8.74 4.44
CA HIS A 224 -16.97 9.43 4.65
C HIS A 224 -17.18 10.94 4.84
N CYS A 225 -16.32 11.55 5.66
CA CYS A 225 -16.31 12.98 5.92
C CYS A 225 -14.88 13.49 5.77
N PHE A 226 -14.65 14.47 4.89
CA PHE A 226 -13.32 15.01 4.62
C PHE A 226 -12.68 15.75 5.80
N GLU A 227 -13.49 16.22 6.77
CA GLU A 227 -12.98 16.78 8.04
C GLU A 227 -12.37 15.70 8.94
N TYR A 228 -12.84 14.45 8.81
CA TYR A 228 -12.36 13.27 9.53
C TYR A 228 -11.95 12.19 8.53
N PRO A 229 -10.85 12.43 7.80
CA PRO A 229 -10.61 11.73 6.54
C PRO A 229 -10.05 10.31 6.72
N LEU A 230 -9.63 9.93 7.93
CA LEU A 230 -9.02 8.64 8.22
C LEU A 230 -10.02 7.67 8.88
N PRO A 231 -9.92 6.33 8.66
CA PRO A 231 -10.89 5.38 9.20
C PRO A 231 -11.05 5.46 10.72
N ASN A 232 -9.96 5.73 11.43
CA ASN A 232 -9.89 5.87 12.89
C ASN A 232 -10.12 7.29 13.40
N SER A 233 -10.51 8.21 12.52
CA SER A 233 -10.87 9.57 12.91
C SER A 233 -12.39 9.70 13.11
N PHE A 234 -12.74 10.44 14.15
CA PHE A 234 -14.12 10.64 14.59
C PHE A 234 -14.31 12.10 15.00
N ASN A 235 -15.50 12.63 14.71
CA ASN A 235 -15.95 13.86 15.33
C ASN A 235 -15.90 13.72 16.86
N LYS A 236 -15.37 14.74 17.57
CA LYS A 236 -15.18 14.73 19.04
C LYS A 236 -16.46 14.40 19.81
N VAL A 237 -17.61 14.93 19.39
CA VAL A 237 -18.91 14.68 20.05
C VAL A 237 -19.33 13.23 19.85
N LYS A 238 -19.21 12.71 18.62
CA LYS A 238 -19.52 11.30 18.30
C LYS A 238 -18.57 10.35 19.04
N ALA A 239 -17.28 10.67 19.10
CA ALA A 239 -16.25 9.88 19.75
C ALA A 239 -16.48 9.70 21.26
N ARG A 240 -17.07 10.71 21.93
CA ARG A 240 -17.41 10.63 23.36
C ARG A 240 -18.62 9.73 23.65
N LYS A 241 -19.50 9.52 22.67
CA LYS A 241 -20.71 8.71 22.81
C LYS A 241 -20.49 7.22 22.52
N LEU A 242 -19.40 6.88 21.85
CA LEU A 242 -19.08 5.51 21.44
C LEU A 242 -18.14 4.85 22.45
N SER A 243 -18.45 3.62 22.84
CA SER A 243 -17.48 2.74 23.52
C SER A 243 -16.30 2.42 22.61
N GLU A 244 -15.18 1.96 23.19
CA GLU A 244 -14.00 1.57 22.41
C GLU A 244 -14.30 0.40 21.46
N ILE A 245 -15.10 -0.56 21.90
CA ILE A 245 -15.55 -1.69 21.08
C ILE A 245 -16.31 -1.19 19.85
N GLN A 246 -17.26 -0.26 20.04
CA GLN A 246 -18.03 0.31 18.93
C GLN A 246 -17.15 1.12 17.97
N LYS A 247 -16.18 1.89 18.48
CA LYS A 247 -15.22 2.60 17.63
C LYS A 247 -14.43 1.61 16.79
N ASN A 248 -13.89 0.58 17.43
CA ASN A 248 -13.10 -0.46 16.77
C ASN A 248 -13.89 -1.15 15.66
N GLN A 249 -15.13 -1.56 15.93
CA GLN A 249 -16.03 -2.14 14.92
C GLN A 249 -16.25 -1.18 13.74
N ILE A 250 -16.52 0.11 14.01
CA ILE A 250 -16.67 1.12 12.95
C ILE A 250 -15.38 1.25 12.13
N VAL A 251 -14.21 1.31 12.77
CA VAL A 251 -12.91 1.39 12.07
C VAL A 251 -12.71 0.17 11.17
N GLN A 252 -12.99 -1.03 11.67
CA GLN A 252 -12.87 -2.26 10.88
C GLN A 252 -13.80 -2.23 9.66
N CYS A 253 -15.09 -1.89 9.83
CA CYS A 253 -16.04 -1.78 8.72
C CYS A 253 -15.57 -0.78 7.66
N ARG A 254 -15.09 0.40 8.08
CA ARG A 254 -14.56 1.44 7.18
C ARG A 254 -13.34 0.95 6.39
N ILE A 255 -12.45 0.22 7.04
CA ILE A 255 -11.25 -0.35 6.41
C ILE A 255 -11.62 -1.43 5.40
N PHE A 256 -12.52 -2.34 5.75
CA PHE A 256 -12.95 -3.40 4.82
C PHE A 256 -13.65 -2.82 3.59
N GLU A 257 -14.57 -1.87 3.78
CA GLU A 257 -15.22 -1.18 2.65
C GLU A 257 -14.19 -0.47 1.76
N PHE A 258 -13.20 0.20 2.38
CA PHE A 258 -12.09 0.79 1.63
C PHE A 258 -11.30 -0.22 0.81
N MET A 259 -10.91 -1.35 1.42
CA MET A 259 -10.15 -2.39 0.72
C MET A 259 -10.94 -2.97 -0.46
N VAL A 260 -12.24 -3.23 -0.28
CA VAL A 260 -13.12 -3.72 -1.37
C VAL A 260 -13.10 -2.75 -2.54
N ASN A 261 -13.30 -1.46 -2.28
CA ASN A 261 -13.35 -0.45 -3.33
C ASN A 261 -11.98 -0.28 -4.01
N ALA A 262 -10.91 -0.18 -3.21
CA ALA A 262 -9.55 -0.01 -3.71
C ALA A 262 -9.10 -1.20 -4.58
N ASN A 263 -9.38 -2.43 -4.14
CA ASN A 263 -9.10 -3.65 -4.91
C ASN A 263 -9.72 -3.56 -6.31
N ASN A 264 -11.01 -3.22 -6.37
CA ASN A 264 -11.74 -3.14 -7.64
C ASN A 264 -11.18 -2.05 -8.56
N LYS A 265 -10.79 -0.88 -8.03
CA LYS A 265 -10.23 0.21 -8.84
C LYS A 265 -8.83 -0.09 -9.34
N ILE A 266 -7.98 -0.65 -8.50
CA ILE A 266 -6.62 -1.06 -8.86
C ILE A 266 -6.66 -2.09 -10.00
N GLU A 267 -7.54 -3.07 -9.94
CA GLU A 267 -7.67 -4.09 -10.99
C GLU A 267 -8.19 -3.49 -12.31
N LYS A 268 -9.23 -2.66 -12.25
CA LYS A 268 -9.74 -1.95 -13.44
C LYS A 268 -8.66 -1.10 -14.12
N ARG A 269 -7.88 -0.37 -13.33
CA ARG A 269 -6.75 0.41 -13.85
C ARG A 269 -5.66 -0.49 -14.40
N SER A 270 -5.41 -1.64 -13.78
CA SER A 270 -4.48 -2.64 -14.32
C SER A 270 -4.92 -3.12 -15.70
N GLU A 271 -6.22 -3.39 -15.92
CA GLU A 271 -6.74 -3.74 -17.25
C GLU A 271 -6.50 -2.63 -18.28
N ARG A 272 -6.69 -1.37 -17.86
CA ARG A 272 -6.51 -0.20 -18.71
C ARG A 272 -5.04 -0.03 -19.11
N LEU A 273 -4.12 -0.17 -18.15
CA LEU A 273 -2.69 -0.10 -18.39
C LEU A 273 -2.19 -1.27 -19.24
N TYR A 274 -2.73 -2.47 -19.05
CA TYR A 274 -2.43 -3.61 -19.91
C TYR A 274 -2.78 -3.32 -21.38
N LYS A 275 -3.97 -2.77 -21.65
CA LYS A 275 -4.33 -2.34 -23.02
C LYS A 275 -3.37 -1.29 -23.56
N ALA A 276 -2.95 -0.33 -22.74
CA ALA A 276 -1.97 0.69 -23.15
C ALA A 276 -0.60 0.09 -23.48
N LEU A 277 -0.17 -0.94 -22.73
CA LEU A 277 1.08 -1.66 -22.97
C LEU A 277 1.12 -2.42 -24.29
N LEU A 278 -0.03 -2.85 -24.81
CA LEU A 278 -0.10 -3.59 -26.07
C LEU A 278 -0.10 -2.68 -27.31
N VAL A 279 -0.51 -1.42 -27.16
CA VAL A 279 -0.73 -0.49 -28.29
C VAL A 279 0.43 0.48 -28.48
N LYS A 280 1.06 0.94 -27.39
CA LYS A 280 2.31 1.70 -27.43
C LYS A 280 3.50 0.75 -27.57
#